data_AF-A0A7S2IB30-F1
#
_entry.id   AF-A0A7S2IB30-F1
#
_cell.length_a   1.000
_cell.length_b   1.000
_cell.length_c   1.000
_cell.angle_alpha   90.00
_cell.angle_beta   90.00
_cell.angle_gamma   90.00
#
_symmetry.space_group_name_H-M   'P 1'
#
loop_
_entity.id
_entity.type
_entity.pdbx_description
1 polymer ?
#
loop_
_entity_poly.entity_id
_entity_poly.type
_entity_poly.pdbx_seq_one_letter_code
_entity_poly.pdbx_strand_id
1 'polypeptide(L)'
;QLDRQLQSLEVAPSNVTGLITVGKDDSEEMRRALRSTAAAGGMAQVQVSLACLSADGHALASVESRSEAELRQHAALKLWAFSAGEWVLTARVPQPHQGKVCGLAFHPQLMLVASAASDAKFKLWEGLPPSHSGEGAATKPLMQQGGENSGAAAVRWACRSVGYYRQTAATAVSFSADGTLLAVCYAPDVVTLWDP
;
A
#
# COMPACT_ATOMS: atom_id res chain seq x y z
N GLN A 1 23.65 -13.83 -26.26
CA GLN A 1 23.76 -14.90 -25.26
C GLN A 1 24.53 -14.31 -24.08
N LEU A 2 23.82 -13.76 -23.09
CA LEU A 2 24.41 -13.20 -21.87
C LEU A 2 23.45 -13.54 -20.75
N ASP A 3 23.60 -14.79 -20.29
CA ASP A 3 22.84 -15.38 -19.21
C ASP A 3 23.52 -14.98 -17.90
N ARG A 4 23.16 -13.80 -17.37
CA ARG A 4 23.55 -13.41 -16.01
C ARG A 4 22.55 -14.04 -15.06
N GLN A 5 22.85 -15.26 -14.61
CA GLN A 5 22.16 -15.86 -13.48
C GLN A 5 22.43 -15.02 -12.23
N LEU A 6 21.41 -14.31 -11.75
CA LEU A 6 21.40 -13.65 -10.44
C LEU A 6 21.41 -14.75 -9.36
N GLN A 7 22.53 -14.91 -8.66
CA GLN A 7 22.74 -16.00 -7.69
C GLN A 7 22.19 -15.71 -6.29
N SER A 8 21.83 -14.46 -5.97
CA SER A 8 21.16 -14.14 -4.71
C SER A 8 20.51 -12.76 -4.78
N LEU A 9 19.21 -12.69 -4.43
CA LEU A 9 18.51 -11.44 -4.14
C LEU A 9 18.46 -11.29 -2.62
N GLU A 10 19.23 -10.35 -2.08
CA GLU A 10 19.16 -10.02 -0.65
C GLU A 10 17.98 -9.08 -0.44
N VAL A 11 16.92 -9.60 0.17
CA VAL A 11 15.71 -8.85 0.51
C VAL A 11 16.04 -7.96 1.71
N ALA A 12 15.70 -6.67 1.64
CA ALA A 12 15.92 -5.75 2.74
C ALA A 12 15.34 -6.33 4.05
N PRO A 13 16.13 -6.42 5.14
CA PRO A 13 15.69 -7.02 6.41
C PRO A 13 14.55 -6.24 7.10
N SER A 14 14.16 -5.08 6.57
CA SER A 14 13.10 -4.21 7.08
C SER A 14 11.74 -4.39 6.38
N ASN A 15 11.64 -5.14 5.28
CA ASN A 15 10.35 -5.49 4.66
C ASN A 15 9.72 -6.71 5.34
N VAL A 16 9.68 -6.72 6.68
CA VAL A 16 8.79 -7.62 7.40
C VAL A 16 7.37 -7.13 7.09
N THR A 17 6.71 -7.75 6.12
CA THR A 17 5.25 -7.75 5.99
C THR A 17 4.67 -8.52 7.17
N GLY A 18 4.86 -7.95 8.36
CA GLY A 18 4.33 -8.45 9.60
C GLY A 18 2.85 -8.15 9.60
N LEU A 19 2.03 -9.19 9.62
CA LEU A 19 0.68 -9.09 10.13
C LEU A 19 0.81 -8.61 11.59
N ILE A 20 0.58 -7.32 11.85
CA ILE A 20 0.47 -6.80 13.22
C ILE A 20 -0.82 -7.39 13.79
N THR A 21 -0.72 -8.60 14.35
CA THR A 21 -1.77 -9.22 15.13
C THR A 21 -1.76 -8.56 16.50
N VAL A 22 -2.64 -7.57 16.68
CA VAL A 22 -2.94 -7.06 18.03
C VAL A 22 -3.71 -8.16 18.76
N GLY A 23 -3.03 -8.85 19.67
CA GLY A 23 -3.63 -9.75 20.65
C GLY A 23 -3.78 -11.21 20.20
N LYS A 24 -3.02 -12.09 20.84
CA LYS A 24 -3.25 -13.54 20.87
C LYS A 24 -4.59 -13.83 21.54
N ASP A 25 -5.62 -14.09 20.74
CA ASP A 25 -6.59 -15.17 20.99
C ASP A 25 -7.44 -15.36 19.72
N ASP A 26 -6.82 -16.02 18.75
CA ASP A 26 -7.40 -16.31 17.44
C ASP A 26 -8.24 -17.60 17.53
N SER A 27 -9.25 -17.59 18.41
CA SER A 27 -10.17 -18.72 18.55
C SER A 27 -11.18 -18.71 17.38
N GLU A 28 -11.41 -19.87 16.77
CA GLU A 28 -12.49 -20.06 15.78
C GLU A 28 -13.86 -19.68 16.36
N GLU A 29 -13.98 -19.68 17.69
CA GLU A 29 -15.14 -19.16 18.42
C GLU A 29 -15.27 -17.65 18.33
N MET A 30 -14.17 -16.86 18.38
CA MET A 30 -14.20 -15.42 18.11
C MET A 30 -14.60 -15.14 16.66
N ARG A 31 -14.09 -15.91 15.70
CA ARG A 31 -14.52 -15.81 14.28
C ARG A 31 -16.00 -16.15 14.10
N ARG A 32 -16.50 -17.16 14.83
CA ARG A 32 -17.90 -17.58 14.80
C ARG A 32 -18.81 -16.59 15.54
N ALA A 33 -18.36 -16.01 16.63
CA ALA A 33 -19.04 -14.97 17.39
C ALA A 33 -19.17 -13.68 16.57
N LEU A 34 -18.11 -13.27 15.86
CA LEU A 34 -18.13 -12.14 14.93
C LEU A 34 -19.11 -12.38 13.76
N ARG A 35 -19.16 -13.62 13.22
CA ARG A 35 -20.18 -14.02 12.22
C ARG A 35 -21.60 -14.00 12.80
N SER A 36 -21.76 -14.40 14.07
CA SER A 36 -23.04 -14.40 14.77
C SER A 36 -23.54 -12.99 15.06
N THR A 37 -22.66 -12.05 15.41
CA THR A 37 -23.02 -10.64 15.61
C THR A 37 -23.34 -9.92 14.30
N ALA A 38 -22.74 -10.33 13.18
CA ALA A 38 -23.07 -9.78 11.85
C ALA A 38 -24.52 -10.13 11.41
N ALA A 39 -25.11 -11.19 11.97
CA ALA A 39 -26.53 -11.52 11.74
C ALA A 39 -27.49 -10.59 12.50
N ALA A 40 -26.99 -9.78 13.44
CA ALA A 40 -27.76 -8.83 14.24
C ALA A 40 -27.20 -7.40 14.08
N GLY A 41 -27.55 -6.74 12.97
CA GLY A 41 -27.24 -5.32 12.73
C GLY A 41 -25.88 -5.10 12.06
N GLY A 42 -25.91 -4.91 10.74
CA GLY A 42 -24.75 -4.80 9.87
C GLY A 42 -23.86 -3.59 10.15
N MET A 43 -22.89 -3.74 11.05
CA MET A 43 -21.75 -2.83 11.17
C MET A 43 -20.67 -3.28 10.19
N ALA A 44 -20.34 -2.43 9.22
CA ALA A 44 -19.29 -2.71 8.24
C ALA A 44 -17.94 -2.90 8.97
N GLN A 45 -17.38 -4.11 8.91
CA GLN A 45 -16.12 -4.42 9.57
C GLN A 45 -14.97 -3.81 8.77
N VAL A 46 -14.20 -2.94 9.41
CA VAL A 46 -12.97 -2.36 8.87
C VAL A 46 -11.79 -3.18 9.36
N GLN A 47 -10.94 -3.64 8.44
CA GLN A 47 -9.73 -4.40 8.76
C GLN A 47 -8.54 -3.81 8.02
N VAL A 48 -7.40 -3.68 8.72
CA VAL A 48 -6.11 -3.40 8.08
C VAL A 48 -5.50 -4.73 7.67
N SER A 49 -5.24 -4.88 6.38
CA SER A 49 -4.80 -6.15 5.77
C SER A 49 -3.30 -6.20 5.51
N LEU A 50 -2.68 -5.05 5.23
CA LEU A 50 -1.26 -4.91 4.93
C LEU A 50 -0.75 -3.58 5.48
N ALA A 51 0.52 -3.55 5.88
CA ALA A 51 1.22 -2.33 6.26
C ALA A 51 2.72 -2.45 5.95
N CYS A 52 3.37 -1.34 5.62
CA CYS A 52 4.83 -1.24 5.50
C CYS A 52 5.32 0.16 5.89
N LEU A 53 6.52 0.24 6.47
CA LEU A 53 7.15 1.48 6.89
C LEU A 53 8.27 1.86 5.91
N SER A 54 8.57 3.15 5.81
CA SER A 54 9.84 3.60 5.24
C SER A 54 11.02 3.15 6.10
N ALA A 55 12.22 3.08 5.51
CA ALA A 55 13.41 2.61 6.21
C ALA A 55 13.80 3.48 7.42
N ASP A 56 13.46 4.77 7.39
CA ASP A 56 13.67 5.71 8.49
C ASP A 56 12.55 5.70 9.55
N GLY A 57 11.47 4.96 9.32
CA GLY A 57 10.32 4.88 10.21
C GLY A 57 9.41 6.12 10.22
N HIS A 58 9.65 7.12 9.36
CA HIS A 58 8.90 8.37 9.33
C HIS A 58 7.70 8.36 8.38
N ALA A 59 7.53 7.33 7.56
CA ALA A 59 6.37 7.15 6.70
C ALA A 59 5.81 5.74 6.82
N LEU A 60 4.49 5.63 6.68
CA LEU A 60 3.75 4.37 6.74
C LEU A 60 2.80 4.29 5.54
N ALA A 61 2.71 3.12 4.93
CA ALA A 61 1.63 2.78 4.02
C ALA A 61 0.81 1.63 4.61
N SER A 62 -0.51 1.70 4.49
CA SER A 62 -1.42 0.67 5.00
C SER A 62 -2.58 0.44 4.06
N VAL A 63 -3.05 -0.79 3.92
CA VAL A 63 -4.25 -1.14 3.14
C VAL A 63 -5.37 -1.56 4.08
N GLU A 64 -6.43 -0.76 4.08
CA GLU A 64 -7.68 -1.03 4.76
C GLU A 64 -8.66 -1.72 3.80
N SER A 65 -9.39 -2.71 4.26
CA SER A 65 -10.54 -3.30 3.56
C SER A 65 -11.78 -3.18 4.43
N ARG A 66 -12.89 -2.75 3.82
CA ARG A 66 -14.21 -2.72 4.44
C ARG A 66 -15.08 -3.79 3.80
N SER A 67 -15.57 -4.70 4.63
CA SER A 67 -16.57 -5.68 4.22
C SER A 67 -17.96 -5.12 4.52
N GLU A 68 -18.73 -4.85 3.48
CA GLU A 68 -20.18 -4.63 3.60
C GLU A 68 -20.90 -5.92 3.24
N ALA A 69 -21.99 -6.22 3.95
CA ALA A 69 -22.70 -7.48 3.84
C ALA A 69 -23.30 -7.73 2.43
N GLU A 70 -23.45 -6.69 1.61
CA GLU A 70 -24.17 -6.79 0.34
C GLU A 70 -23.43 -6.23 -0.89
N LEU A 71 -22.30 -5.52 -0.72
CA LEU A 71 -21.60 -4.88 -1.83
C LEU A 71 -20.07 -4.95 -1.70
N ARG A 72 -19.43 -5.15 -2.87
CA ARG A 72 -18.00 -5.12 -3.23
C ARG A 72 -17.04 -4.75 -2.08
N GLN A 73 -16.03 -5.59 -1.83
CA GLN A 73 -14.94 -5.26 -0.90
C GLN A 73 -14.27 -3.93 -1.34
N HIS A 74 -14.41 -2.89 -0.51
CA HIS A 74 -13.81 -1.60 -0.77
C HIS A 74 -12.46 -1.52 -0.05
N ALA A 75 -11.36 -1.65 -0.81
CA ALA A 75 -10.02 -1.39 -0.30
C ALA A 75 -9.69 0.10 -0.36
N ALA A 76 -8.88 0.58 0.59
CA ALA A 76 -8.27 1.91 0.55
C ALA A 76 -6.80 1.82 0.96
N LEU A 77 -5.92 2.41 0.13
CA LEU A 77 -4.54 2.62 0.50
C LEU A 77 -4.45 3.95 1.26
N LYS A 78 -3.91 3.91 2.47
CA LYS A 78 -3.64 5.09 3.30
C LYS A 78 -2.14 5.28 3.45
N LEU A 79 -1.71 6.53 3.34
CA LEU A 79 -0.31 6.94 3.40
C LEU A 79 -0.16 7.97 4.51
N TRP A 80 0.77 7.74 5.40
CA TRP A 80 0.93 8.48 6.64
C TRP A 80 2.36 9.00 6.77
N ALA A 81 2.52 10.12 7.46
CA ALA A 81 3.80 10.66 7.88
C ALA A 81 3.82 10.80 9.41
N PHE A 82 4.94 10.47 10.03
CA PHE A 82 5.19 10.70 11.44
C PHE A 82 5.87 12.05 11.62
N SER A 83 5.18 12.99 12.26
CA SER A 83 5.68 14.34 12.49
C SER A 83 5.28 14.81 13.89
N ALA A 84 6.22 15.46 14.58
CA ALA A 84 5.99 16.03 15.92
C ALA A 84 5.39 15.04 16.95
N GLY A 85 5.76 13.76 16.86
CA GLY A 85 5.29 12.73 17.80
C GLY A 85 3.96 12.06 17.42
N GLU A 86 3.34 12.46 16.31
CA GLU A 86 2.04 11.94 15.89
C GLU A 86 2.06 11.44 14.43
N TRP A 87 1.19 10.46 14.15
CA TRP A 87 0.95 9.97 12.79
C TRP A 87 -0.15 10.79 12.12
N VAL A 88 0.20 11.43 11.02
CA VAL A 88 -0.72 12.25 10.22
C VAL A 88 -1.02 11.54 8.91
N LEU A 89 -2.31 11.41 8.59
CA LEU A 89 -2.75 10.89 7.30
C LEU A 89 -2.45 11.91 6.20
N THR A 90 -1.52 11.59 5.30
CA THR A 90 -1.14 12.47 4.18
C THR A 90 -1.97 12.24 2.93
N ALA A 91 -2.40 11.00 2.68
CA ALA A 91 -3.23 10.68 1.54
C ALA A 91 -4.07 9.42 1.79
N ARG A 92 -5.26 9.39 1.18
CA ARG A 92 -6.11 8.20 1.11
C ARG A 92 -6.54 7.98 -0.33
N VAL A 93 -6.13 6.84 -0.89
CA VAL A 93 -6.50 6.39 -2.23
C VAL A 93 -7.61 5.34 -2.09
N PRO A 94 -8.88 5.70 -2.38
CA PRO A 94 -9.96 4.72 -2.44
C PRO A 94 -9.78 3.81 -3.66
N GLN A 95 -10.11 2.52 -3.50
CA GLN A 95 -10.03 1.50 -4.56
C GLN A 95 -8.71 1.56 -5.34
N PRO A 96 -7.55 1.43 -4.66
CA PRO A 96 -6.24 1.53 -5.32
C PRO A 96 -6.07 0.48 -6.43
N HIS A 97 -6.78 -0.65 -6.31
CA HIS A 97 -6.86 -1.73 -7.27
C HIS A 97 -8.33 -2.17 -7.45
N GLN A 98 -8.61 -2.86 -8.56
CA GLN A 98 -9.92 -3.48 -8.84
C GLN A 98 -10.03 -4.91 -8.28
N GLY A 99 -8.99 -5.37 -7.59
CA GLY A 99 -8.90 -6.68 -6.94
C GLY A 99 -8.32 -6.54 -5.55
N LYS A 100 -8.16 -7.68 -4.86
CA LYS A 100 -7.58 -7.71 -3.52
C LYS A 100 -6.11 -7.32 -3.60
N VAL A 101 -5.71 -6.31 -2.84
CA VAL A 101 -4.29 -5.98 -2.67
C VAL A 101 -3.65 -7.07 -1.83
N CYS A 102 -2.58 -7.66 -2.35
CA CYS A 102 -1.92 -8.85 -1.81
C CYS A 102 -0.46 -8.59 -1.44
N GLY A 103 0.17 -7.54 -1.99
CA GLY A 103 1.51 -7.12 -1.63
C GLY A 103 1.58 -5.60 -1.46
N LEU A 104 2.40 -5.17 -0.51
CA LEU A 104 2.70 -3.77 -0.23
C LEU A 104 4.16 -3.67 0.23
N ALA A 105 4.95 -2.80 -0.38
CA ALA A 105 6.35 -2.60 -0.01
C ALA A 105 6.71 -1.12 -0.12
N PHE A 106 7.50 -0.62 0.83
CA PHE A 106 8.07 0.72 0.77
C PHE A 106 9.48 0.63 0.18
N HIS A 107 9.83 1.56 -0.71
CA HIS A 107 11.17 1.65 -1.25
C HIS A 107 12.16 2.07 -0.14
N PRO A 108 13.38 1.50 -0.08
CA PRO A 108 14.29 1.76 1.03
C PRO A 108 14.82 3.20 1.11
N GLN A 109 15.00 3.89 -0.03
CA GLN A 109 15.56 5.26 -0.09
C GLN A 109 14.60 6.35 -0.60
N LEU A 110 13.51 5.99 -1.28
CA LEU A 110 12.64 6.93 -1.99
C LEU A 110 11.27 6.94 -1.32
N MET A 111 10.56 8.07 -1.44
CA MET A 111 9.15 8.18 -1.07
C MET A 111 8.25 7.47 -2.10
N LEU A 112 8.45 6.17 -2.24
CA LEU A 112 7.84 5.33 -3.25
C LEU A 112 7.28 4.07 -2.59
N VAL A 113 6.01 3.77 -2.86
CA VAL A 113 5.32 2.58 -2.36
C VAL A 113 4.92 1.74 -3.56
N ALA A 114 5.22 0.44 -3.51
CA ALA A 114 4.70 -0.54 -4.45
C ALA A 114 3.50 -1.26 -3.84
N SER A 115 2.45 -1.46 -4.64
CA SER A 115 1.34 -2.36 -4.30
C SER A 115 1.11 -3.36 -5.42
N ALA A 116 0.78 -4.60 -5.09
CA ALA A 116 0.34 -5.64 -6.03
C ALA A 116 -1.05 -6.13 -5.67
N ALA A 117 -1.82 -6.53 -6.68
CA ALA A 117 -3.16 -7.05 -6.48
C ALA A 117 -3.54 -8.17 -7.44
N SER A 118 -4.62 -8.87 -7.06
CA SER A 118 -5.24 -9.92 -7.86
C SER A 118 -5.91 -9.42 -9.16
N ASP A 119 -5.91 -8.10 -9.42
CA ASP A 119 -6.38 -7.49 -10.68
C ASP A 119 -5.32 -7.49 -11.79
N ALA A 120 -4.30 -8.34 -11.62
CA ALA A 120 -3.13 -8.51 -12.48
C ALA A 120 -2.16 -7.32 -12.53
N LYS A 121 -2.38 -6.29 -11.71
CA LYS A 121 -1.57 -5.08 -11.72
C LYS A 121 -0.73 -4.96 -10.48
N PHE A 122 0.46 -4.39 -10.66
CA PHE A 122 1.14 -3.66 -9.60
C PHE A 122 1.11 -2.17 -9.91
N LYS A 123 1.21 -1.35 -8.86
CA LYS A 123 1.22 0.11 -8.95
C LYS A 123 2.35 0.66 -8.11
N LEU A 124 2.93 1.75 -8.59
CA LEU A 124 3.89 2.56 -7.85
C LEU A 124 3.25 3.89 -7.49
N TRP A 125 3.33 4.23 -6.20
CA TRP A 125 2.78 5.44 -5.61
C TRP A 125 3.93 6.30 -5.13
N GLU A 126 4.05 7.50 -5.67
CA GLU A 126 5.15 8.41 -5.37
C GLU A 126 4.65 9.59 -4.53
N GLY A 127 5.36 9.84 -3.44
CA GLY A 127 5.18 10.99 -2.57
C GLY A 127 6.08 12.11 -3.07
N LEU A 128 5.47 13.13 -3.66
CA LEU A 128 6.18 14.32 -4.10
C LEU A 128 6.21 15.32 -2.94
N PRO A 129 7.37 15.94 -2.69
CA PRO A 129 7.43 17.01 -1.71
C PRO A 129 6.45 18.11 -2.08
N PRO A 130 6.00 18.90 -1.10
CA PRO A 130 5.26 20.11 -1.39
C PRO A 130 6.05 20.94 -2.41
N SER A 131 5.44 21.23 -3.56
CA SER A 131 6.04 22.12 -4.54
C SER A 131 6.32 23.46 -3.88
N HIS A 132 7.58 23.87 -3.78
CA HIS A 132 7.92 25.27 -3.59
C HIS A 132 7.35 26.00 -4.81
N SER A 133 6.29 26.78 -4.62
CA SER A 133 5.60 27.48 -5.70
C SER A 133 6.57 28.36 -6.51
N GLY A 134 6.63 28.14 -7.83
CA GLY A 134 7.35 28.99 -8.78
C GLY A 134 6.92 28.71 -10.21
N GLU A 135 5.92 29.47 -10.67
CA GLU A 135 5.54 29.73 -12.08
C GLU A 135 4.94 28.58 -12.94
N GLY A 136 3.62 28.67 -13.17
CA GLY A 136 3.05 28.28 -14.47
C GLY A 136 2.25 26.97 -14.60
N ALA A 137 1.26 26.69 -13.74
CA ALA A 137 0.07 25.91 -14.14
C ALA A 137 -1.00 25.94 -13.02
N ALA A 138 -2.03 26.75 -13.21
CA ALA A 138 -3.22 26.72 -12.36
C ALA A 138 -4.05 25.46 -12.66
N THR A 139 -3.84 24.39 -11.89
CA THR A 139 -4.86 23.35 -11.71
C THR A 139 -5.39 23.46 -10.29
N LYS A 140 -6.59 24.04 -10.15
CA LYS A 140 -7.34 24.06 -8.89
C LYS A 140 -7.39 22.64 -8.30
N PRO A 141 -6.98 22.40 -7.05
CA PRO A 141 -7.26 21.12 -6.41
C PRO A 141 -8.78 20.99 -6.24
N LEU A 142 -9.34 19.91 -6.77
CA LEU A 142 -10.74 19.55 -6.57
C LEU A 142 -10.95 19.28 -5.07
N MET A 143 -11.94 19.96 -4.50
CA MET A 143 -12.45 19.86 -3.13
C MET A 143 -12.16 18.53 -2.42
N GLN A 144 -11.50 18.62 -1.27
CA GLN A 144 -11.77 17.72 -0.16
C GLN A 144 -12.15 18.59 1.04
N GLN A 145 -13.46 18.63 1.34
CA GLN A 145 -13.97 19.26 2.54
C GLN A 145 -13.55 18.47 3.78
N GLY A 146 -13.10 19.18 4.80
CA GLY A 146 -13.06 18.71 6.19
C GLY A 146 -11.72 18.92 6.87
N GLY A 147 -11.59 20.00 7.65
CA GLY A 147 -10.63 20.12 8.75
C GLY A 147 -9.48 21.11 8.52
N GLU A 148 -9.65 22.31 9.07
CA GLU A 148 -8.63 23.35 9.21
C GLU A 148 -7.58 22.92 10.25
N ASN A 149 -6.34 22.66 9.83
CA ASN A 149 -5.07 23.00 10.49
C ASN A 149 -3.92 22.15 9.93
N SER A 150 -3.04 22.76 9.13
CA SER A 150 -1.58 22.58 9.22
C SER A 150 -0.93 23.34 8.07
N GLY A 151 -0.20 24.41 8.39
CA GLY A 151 0.65 25.16 7.45
C GLY A 151 1.93 24.41 7.03
N ALA A 152 2.02 23.11 7.25
CA ALA A 152 3.07 22.28 6.68
C ALA A 152 2.64 21.91 5.26
N ALA A 153 3.44 22.33 4.27
CA ALA A 153 3.14 22.00 2.90
C ALA A 153 3.14 20.46 2.75
N ALA A 154 1.96 19.90 2.51
CA ALA A 154 1.72 18.46 2.64
C ALA A 154 2.33 17.69 1.46
N VAL A 155 2.95 16.55 1.77
CA VAL A 155 3.40 15.58 0.75
C VAL A 155 2.20 15.18 -0.10
N ARG A 156 2.30 15.37 -1.41
CA ARG A 156 1.25 14.92 -2.34
C ARG A 156 1.61 13.54 -2.85
N TRP A 157 0.63 12.65 -2.90
CA TRP A 157 0.83 11.30 -3.45
C TRP A 157 0.15 11.14 -4.79
N ALA A 158 0.82 10.47 -5.73
CA ALA A 158 0.28 10.16 -7.04
C ALA A 158 0.60 8.72 -7.45
N CYS A 159 -0.28 8.10 -8.24
CA CYS A 159 0.04 6.86 -8.93
C CYS A 159 1.01 7.19 -10.07
N ARG A 160 2.30 6.92 -9.89
CA ARG A 160 3.34 7.19 -10.88
C ARG A 160 3.28 6.19 -12.03
N SER A 161 3.21 4.91 -11.69
CA SER A 161 3.30 3.82 -12.66
C SER A 161 2.26 2.74 -12.39
N VAL A 162 1.83 2.07 -13.46
CA VAL A 162 1.00 0.86 -13.40
C VAL A 162 1.64 -0.18 -14.31
N GLY A 163 1.99 -1.32 -13.76
CA GLY A 163 2.58 -2.42 -14.50
C GLY A 163 1.74 -3.69 -14.38
N TYR A 164 1.91 -4.59 -15.33
CA TYR A 164 1.29 -5.91 -15.34
C TYR A 164 2.13 -6.86 -16.18
N TYR A 165 2.00 -8.15 -15.92
CA TYR A 165 2.61 -9.20 -16.74
C TYR A 165 1.52 -10.21 -17.12
N ARG A 166 1.34 -10.42 -18.43
CA ARG A 166 0.46 -11.45 -19.02
C ARG A 166 -0.95 -11.56 -18.40
N GLN A 167 -1.50 -10.47 -17.88
CA GLN A 167 -2.82 -10.45 -17.21
C GLN A 167 -2.97 -11.51 -16.10
N THR A 168 -1.86 -11.90 -15.47
CA THR A 168 -1.84 -12.87 -14.37
C THR A 168 -1.89 -12.15 -13.04
N ALA A 169 -2.51 -12.75 -12.03
CA ALA A 169 -2.64 -12.13 -10.71
C ALA A 169 -1.26 -11.85 -10.10
N ALA A 170 -0.98 -10.59 -9.78
CA ALA A 170 0.18 -10.26 -8.95
C ALA A 170 -0.15 -10.70 -7.51
N THR A 171 0.81 -11.32 -6.82
CA THR A 171 0.59 -11.94 -5.50
C THR A 171 1.46 -11.38 -4.40
N ALA A 172 2.63 -10.82 -4.74
CA ALA A 172 3.56 -10.19 -3.81
C ALA A 172 4.46 -9.20 -4.53
N VAL A 173 5.02 -8.25 -3.79
CA VAL A 173 6.01 -7.27 -4.26
C VAL A 173 7.10 -7.07 -3.22
N SER A 174 8.34 -6.82 -3.66
CA SER A 174 9.44 -6.36 -2.79
C SER A 174 10.45 -5.55 -3.58
N PHE A 175 11.01 -4.54 -2.95
CA PHE A 175 12.22 -3.87 -3.45
C PHE A 175 13.48 -4.64 -3.05
N SER A 176 14.54 -4.52 -3.85
CA SER A 176 15.90 -4.88 -3.44
C SER A 176 16.38 -3.97 -2.31
N ALA A 177 17.37 -4.41 -1.53
CA ALA A 177 17.91 -3.62 -0.42
C ALA A 177 18.50 -2.27 -0.83
N ASP A 178 19.09 -2.21 -2.03
CA ASP A 178 19.62 -0.98 -2.62
C ASP A 178 18.55 -0.12 -3.35
N GLY A 179 17.30 -0.62 -3.44
CA GLY A 179 16.18 0.05 -4.11
C GLY A 179 16.22 0.03 -5.64
N THR A 180 17.27 -0.52 -6.25
CA THR A 180 17.45 -0.46 -7.71
C THR A 180 16.51 -1.37 -8.49
N LEU A 181 15.91 -2.37 -7.81
CA LEU A 181 15.02 -3.33 -8.44
C LEU A 181 13.73 -3.50 -7.66
N LEU A 182 12.64 -3.68 -8.39
CA LEU A 182 11.36 -4.16 -7.89
C LEU A 182 11.10 -5.59 -8.39
N ALA A 183 10.95 -6.53 -7.45
CA ALA A 183 10.48 -7.88 -7.74
C ALA A 183 8.95 -7.95 -7.58
N VAL A 184 8.27 -8.52 -8.57
CA VAL A 184 6.82 -8.76 -8.56
C VAL A 184 6.54 -10.23 -8.83
N CYS A 185 5.90 -10.90 -7.89
CA CYS A 185 5.46 -12.29 -8.02
C CYS A 185 4.09 -12.34 -8.70
N TYR A 186 3.94 -13.27 -9.64
CA TYR A 186 2.74 -13.54 -10.40
C TYR A 186 2.37 -15.02 -10.26
N ALA A 187 1.09 -15.28 -10.00
CA ALA A 187 0.60 -16.65 -9.97
C ALA A 187 0.65 -17.30 -11.37
N PRO A 188 0.94 -18.61 -11.47
CA PRO A 188 1.24 -19.51 -10.36
C PRO A 188 2.71 -19.48 -9.90
N ASP A 189 3.66 -19.17 -10.78
CA ASP A 189 5.08 -19.52 -10.58
C ASP A 189 6.08 -18.52 -11.19
N VAL A 190 5.64 -17.33 -11.62
CA VAL A 190 6.51 -16.36 -12.31
C VAL A 190 6.92 -15.23 -11.38
N VAL A 191 8.19 -14.83 -11.44
CA VAL A 191 8.69 -13.58 -10.84
C VAL A 191 9.26 -12.70 -11.94
N THR A 192 8.91 -11.41 -11.90
CA THR A 192 9.43 -10.39 -12.82
C THR A 192 10.24 -9.36 -12.06
N LEU A 193 11.28 -8.83 -12.68
CA LEU A 193 12.11 -7.75 -12.14
C LEU A 193 11.90 -6.49 -12.98
N TRP A 194 11.78 -5.35 -12.30
CA TRP A 194 11.52 -4.05 -12.91
C TRP A 194 12.50 -3.02 -12.37
N ASP A 195 12.81 -2.04 -13.21
CA ASP A 195 13.43 -0.77 -12.81
C ASP A 195 12.27 0.16 -12.37
N PRO A 196 12.15 0.47 -11.06
CA PRO A 196 10.95 1.08 -10.50
C PRO A 196 10.77 2.56 -10.86
#